data_AF-A0A410PSM7-F1
#
_entry.id   AF-A0A410PSM7-F1
#
_cell.length_a   1.000
_cell.length_b   1.000
_cell.length_c   1.000
_cell.angle_alpha   90.00
_cell.angle_beta   90.00
_cell.angle_gamma   90.00
#
_symmetry.space_group_name_H-M   'P 1'
#
loop_
_entity.id
_entity.type
_entity.pdbx_description
1 polymer ?
#
loop_
_entity_poly.entity_id
_entity_poly.type
_entity_poly.pdbx_seq_one_letter_code
_entity_poly.pdbx_strand_id
1 'polypeptide(L)'
;MRRREIGKLFILVLISITFLTSTSVGANGGKPILSEEEGVQLSALLGDLNEDAPEQVRNDVGTLLHQADSLMKEREAQANYEMPEEETEIWRNITKLLDEETIRQFGEDNYQEDKPDPNLDYGKQTMSNLKKTLSGRDWNKLNSLREEYFKSVENEDEEYDVDINKEIKSIIGKYKRLDADAVALNLLDDKNQKNIGMFTITSDFRAVYQDGSKNGLNSLSWKERKKLQESWEAVTDIIPKDLFVHFKYFKVGGDGELGTYAYVIPVDDQGKVWCMTVDPADIKDDGLFPYTVVHEMCHYLTLNEKQVDYYSDNVTAYPADRYSDWECVAKENSYLQSFYEKFWKSMINDWATNPDNPYFYDRHKSEFVTGYASTECAEDLAESFCAYVFLKSAATPAMQAKFDFFDGYPELKKLKKEILVKVKENNIYVNPEIEPEDGEIFGDAA
;
A
#
# COMPACT_ATOMS: atom_id res chain seq x y z
N MET A 1 -50.49 -21.92 -15.89
CA MET A 1 -50.73 -22.42 -17.27
C MET A 1 -49.55 -23.30 -17.67
N ARG A 2 -49.81 -24.41 -18.38
CA ARG A 2 -48.97 -25.63 -18.51
C ARG A 2 -47.57 -25.46 -19.11
N ARG A 3 -46.69 -26.37 -18.67
CA ARG A 3 -45.36 -26.79 -19.17
C ARG A 3 -45.21 -26.84 -20.70
N ARG A 4 -43.96 -26.68 -21.15
CA ARG A 4 -43.33 -27.64 -22.09
C ARG A 4 -41.83 -27.75 -21.85
N GLU A 5 -41.42 -28.91 -21.36
CA GLU A 5 -40.06 -29.44 -21.48
C GLU A 5 -39.81 -29.88 -22.92
N ILE A 6 -38.58 -29.70 -23.40
CA ILE A 6 -37.94 -30.61 -24.36
C ILE A 6 -36.50 -30.81 -23.87
N GLY A 7 -36.21 -32.03 -23.43
CA GLY A 7 -34.89 -32.46 -22.99
C GLY A 7 -33.92 -32.62 -24.15
N LYS A 8 -32.63 -32.42 -23.84
CA LYS A 8 -31.54 -33.11 -24.49
C LYS A 8 -30.63 -33.71 -23.41
N LEU A 9 -30.64 -35.03 -23.42
CA LEU A 9 -29.80 -35.97 -22.71
C LEU A 9 -28.33 -35.69 -23.08
N PHE A 10 -27.52 -35.22 -22.13
CA PHE A 10 -26.07 -35.34 -22.19
C PHE A 10 -25.63 -36.24 -21.04
N ILE A 11 -25.14 -37.42 -21.42
CA ILE A 11 -24.49 -38.38 -20.53
C ILE A 11 -23.13 -37.77 -20.20
N LEU A 12 -22.99 -37.18 -19.01
CA LEU A 12 -21.68 -36.94 -18.42
C LEU A 12 -21.38 -38.13 -17.51
N VAL A 13 -20.38 -38.90 -17.91
CA VAL A 13 -19.77 -39.94 -17.09
C VAL A 13 -19.11 -39.23 -15.91
N LEU A 14 -19.73 -39.29 -14.73
CA LEU A 14 -19.07 -39.00 -13.46
C LEU A 14 -17.99 -40.06 -13.27
N ILE A 15 -16.75 -39.74 -13.62
CA ILE A 15 -15.60 -40.38 -13.01
C ILE A 15 -15.49 -39.74 -11.63
N SER A 16 -16.06 -40.41 -10.63
CA SER A 16 -15.75 -40.14 -9.22
C SER A 16 -14.26 -40.47 -9.03
N ILE A 17 -13.40 -39.47 -9.21
CA ILE A 17 -12.08 -39.49 -8.59
C ILE A 17 -12.33 -39.11 -7.14
N THR A 18 -12.57 -40.12 -6.30
CA THR A 18 -12.31 -40.00 -4.88
C THR A 18 -10.82 -39.67 -4.74
N PHE A 19 -10.50 -38.40 -4.56
CA PHE A 19 -9.27 -38.06 -3.84
C PHE A 19 -9.47 -38.64 -2.43
N LEU A 20 -8.87 -39.81 -2.20
CA LEU A 20 -8.53 -40.23 -0.87
C LEU A 20 -7.56 -39.17 -0.34
N THR A 21 -8.07 -38.17 0.37
CA THR A 21 -7.27 -37.50 1.39
C THR A 21 -6.97 -38.56 2.42
N SER A 22 -5.81 -39.21 2.29
CA SER A 22 -5.32 -40.08 3.33
C SER A 22 -4.99 -39.21 4.54
N THR A 23 -5.94 -39.07 5.45
CA THR A 23 -5.63 -38.70 6.84
C THR A 23 -4.88 -39.89 7.45
N SER A 24 -3.59 -40.00 7.13
CA SER A 24 -2.71 -40.94 7.82
C SER A 24 -2.44 -40.36 9.20
N VAL A 25 -3.26 -40.74 10.17
CA VAL A 25 -2.93 -40.60 11.58
C VAL A 25 -1.68 -41.44 11.83
N GLY A 26 -0.53 -40.79 11.90
CA GLY A 26 0.75 -41.43 12.15
C GLY A 26 0.73 -42.10 13.52
N ALA A 27 1.08 -43.39 13.54
CA ALA A 27 1.28 -44.16 14.75
C ALA A 27 2.58 -43.73 15.46
N ASN A 28 2.55 -42.57 16.11
CA ASN A 28 3.37 -42.17 17.24
C ASN A 28 2.80 -40.87 17.85
N GLY A 29 1.89 -41.00 18.82
CA GLY A 29 1.56 -39.87 19.71
C GLY A 29 0.74 -38.70 19.15
N GLY A 30 -0.09 -38.91 18.12
CA GLY A 30 -1.23 -38.02 17.84
C GLY A 30 -0.95 -36.69 17.12
N LYS A 31 0.19 -36.51 16.47
CA LYS A 31 0.49 -35.31 15.67
C LYS A 31 0.12 -35.51 14.18
N PRO A 32 -0.49 -34.52 13.51
CA PRO A 32 -0.79 -34.60 12.08
C PRO A 32 0.48 -34.61 11.23
N ILE A 33 0.44 -35.29 10.08
CA ILE A 33 1.50 -35.25 9.07
C ILE A 33 1.13 -34.16 8.07
N LEU A 34 1.99 -33.15 7.93
CA LEU A 34 1.79 -32.07 6.96
C LEU A 34 1.88 -32.61 5.53
N SER A 35 1.01 -32.11 4.67
CA SER A 35 1.12 -32.20 3.22
C SER A 35 2.33 -31.41 2.71
N GLU A 36 2.69 -31.61 1.44
CA GLU A 36 3.77 -30.86 0.79
C GLU A 36 3.48 -29.35 0.77
N GLU A 37 2.23 -28.96 0.50
CA GLU A 37 1.79 -27.56 0.49
C GLU A 37 1.90 -26.93 1.89
N GLU A 38 1.40 -27.61 2.92
CA GLU A 38 1.53 -27.15 4.32
C GLU A 38 3.01 -27.09 4.76
N GLY A 39 3.86 -27.99 4.26
CA GLY A 39 5.30 -27.97 4.51
C GLY A 39 5.98 -26.74 3.91
N VAL A 40 5.61 -26.37 2.67
CA VAL A 40 6.09 -25.15 2.01
C VAL A 40 5.61 -23.91 2.76
N GLN A 41 4.34 -23.87 3.15
CA GLN A 41 3.78 -22.74 3.89
C GLN A 41 4.38 -22.60 5.29
N LEU A 42 4.62 -23.71 6.01
CA LEU A 42 5.34 -23.67 7.30
C LEU A 42 6.74 -23.06 7.14
N SER A 43 7.48 -23.45 6.09
CA SER A 43 8.79 -22.86 5.83
C SER A 43 8.71 -21.39 5.45
N ALA A 44 7.67 -20.98 4.71
CA ALA A 44 7.45 -19.57 4.43
C ALA A 44 7.15 -18.78 5.71
N LEU A 45 6.23 -19.25 6.57
CA LEU A 45 5.88 -18.61 7.84
C LEU A 45 7.07 -18.47 8.81
N LEU A 46 7.99 -19.43 8.80
CA LEU A 46 9.19 -19.36 9.61
C LEU A 46 10.23 -18.37 9.07
N GLY A 47 10.21 -18.05 7.77
CA GLY A 47 11.17 -17.15 7.13
C GLY A 47 12.62 -17.45 7.52
N ASP A 48 13.31 -16.44 8.04
CA ASP A 48 14.70 -16.50 8.50
C ASP A 48 14.89 -17.33 9.77
N LEU A 49 13.83 -17.60 10.53
CA LEU A 49 13.87 -18.49 11.70
C LEU A 49 14.04 -19.95 11.29
N ASN A 50 13.68 -20.30 10.05
CA ASN A 50 13.48 -21.67 9.60
C ASN A 50 14.71 -22.56 9.86
N GLU A 51 15.94 -22.10 9.60
CA GLU A 51 17.15 -22.92 9.77
C GLU A 51 17.38 -23.35 11.22
N ASP A 52 17.12 -22.46 12.19
CA ASP A 52 17.44 -22.64 13.61
C ASP A 52 16.21 -22.89 14.51
N ALA A 53 15.00 -22.89 13.95
CA ALA A 53 13.77 -23.15 14.67
C ALA A 53 13.76 -24.57 15.28
N PRO A 54 13.57 -24.72 16.61
CA PRO A 54 13.52 -26.02 17.25
C PRO A 54 12.43 -26.93 16.67
N GLU A 55 12.67 -28.25 16.67
CA GLU A 55 11.69 -29.23 16.18
C GLU A 55 10.34 -29.10 16.88
N GLN A 56 10.33 -28.73 18.16
CA GLN A 56 9.10 -28.50 18.90
C GLN A 56 8.30 -27.30 18.37
N VAL A 57 8.95 -26.16 18.08
CA VAL A 57 8.31 -24.98 17.49
C VAL A 57 7.73 -25.34 16.11
N ARG A 58 8.52 -25.97 15.25
CA ARG A 58 8.07 -26.44 13.92
C ARG A 58 6.86 -27.36 14.01
N ASN A 59 6.86 -28.29 14.97
CA ASN A 59 5.76 -29.22 15.17
C ASN A 59 4.49 -28.52 15.68
N ASP A 60 4.62 -27.55 16.58
CA ASP A 60 3.50 -26.85 17.18
C ASP A 60 2.85 -25.90 16.17
N VAL A 61 3.66 -25.09 15.48
CA VAL A 61 3.19 -24.24 14.36
C VAL A 61 2.58 -25.10 13.26
N GLY A 62 3.24 -26.19 12.86
CA GLY A 62 2.72 -27.11 11.85
C GLY A 62 1.37 -27.72 12.23
N THR A 63 1.19 -28.11 13.49
CA THR A 63 -0.08 -28.68 13.97
C THR A 63 -1.22 -27.66 13.89
N LEU A 64 -0.97 -26.41 14.29
CA LEU A 64 -1.94 -25.32 14.19
C LEU A 64 -2.22 -24.97 12.72
N LEU A 65 -1.18 -24.92 11.88
CA LEU A 65 -1.32 -24.68 10.45
C LEU A 65 -2.25 -25.72 9.82
N HIS A 66 -2.04 -27.01 10.09
CA HIS A 66 -2.90 -28.08 9.58
C HIS A 66 -4.37 -27.91 9.99
N GLN A 67 -4.62 -27.42 11.21
CA GLN A 67 -5.97 -27.13 11.69
C GLN A 67 -6.60 -25.94 10.95
N ALA A 68 -5.87 -24.83 10.83
CA ALA A 68 -6.31 -23.66 10.06
C ALA A 68 -6.61 -24.03 8.60
N ASP A 69 -5.70 -24.77 7.96
CA ASP A 69 -5.84 -25.21 6.57
C ASP A 69 -7.08 -26.10 6.37
N SER A 70 -7.35 -26.99 7.32
CA SER A 70 -8.53 -27.85 7.28
C SER A 70 -9.82 -27.06 7.41
N LEU A 71 -9.88 -26.10 8.33
CA LEU A 71 -11.03 -25.21 8.51
C LEU A 71 -11.26 -24.33 7.28
N MET A 72 -10.20 -23.72 6.74
CA MET A 72 -10.24 -22.93 5.51
C MET A 72 -10.81 -23.76 4.36
N LYS A 73 -10.28 -24.97 4.13
CA LYS A 73 -10.76 -25.87 3.06
C LYS A 73 -12.23 -26.27 3.24
N GLU A 74 -12.68 -26.57 4.45
CA GLU A 74 -14.10 -26.88 4.74
C GLU A 74 -15.03 -25.67 4.51
N ARG A 75 -14.55 -24.49 4.89
CA ARG A 75 -15.27 -23.22 4.77
C ARG A 75 -15.39 -22.77 3.31
N GLU A 76 -14.29 -22.80 2.56
CA GLU A 76 -14.26 -22.44 1.13
C GLU A 76 -15.06 -23.42 0.27
N ALA A 77 -15.10 -24.71 0.63
CA ALA A 77 -15.97 -25.69 -0.03
C ALA A 77 -17.46 -25.34 0.08
N GLN A 78 -17.84 -24.48 1.03
CA GLN A 78 -19.20 -23.95 1.20
C GLN A 78 -19.39 -22.56 0.58
N ALA A 79 -18.39 -22.05 -0.15
CA ALA A 79 -18.31 -20.68 -0.66
C ALA A 79 -18.48 -19.62 0.44
N ASN A 80 -18.06 -19.94 1.67
CA ASN A 80 -17.91 -18.95 2.74
C ASN A 80 -16.44 -18.49 2.74
N TYR A 81 -16.22 -17.18 2.68
CA TYR A 81 -14.87 -16.60 2.60
C TYR A 81 -14.54 -15.74 3.83
N GLU A 82 -15.48 -15.59 4.75
CA GLU A 82 -15.29 -14.89 6.01
C GLU A 82 -14.61 -15.83 7.02
N MET A 83 -13.39 -15.48 7.44
CA MET A 83 -12.64 -16.24 8.43
C MET A 83 -13.39 -16.22 9.78
N PRO A 84 -13.82 -17.38 10.32
CA PRO A 84 -14.53 -17.44 11.58
C PRO A 84 -13.56 -17.24 12.75
N GLU A 85 -14.09 -16.80 13.90
CA GLU A 85 -13.29 -16.57 15.12
C GLU A 85 -12.43 -17.79 15.53
N GLU A 86 -12.90 -19.01 15.27
CA GLU A 86 -12.13 -20.24 15.53
C GLU A 86 -10.85 -20.31 14.69
N GLU A 87 -10.91 -19.93 13.40
CA GLU A 87 -9.76 -19.89 12.50
C GLU A 87 -8.85 -18.70 12.86
N THR A 88 -9.43 -17.54 13.17
CA THR A 88 -8.71 -16.35 13.64
C THR A 88 -7.90 -16.64 14.91
N GLU A 89 -8.47 -17.37 15.87
CA GLU A 89 -7.76 -17.74 17.10
C GLU A 89 -6.60 -18.70 16.85
N ILE A 90 -6.71 -19.59 15.85
CA ILE A 90 -5.58 -20.45 15.45
C ILE A 90 -4.44 -19.60 14.88
N TRP A 91 -4.74 -18.64 14.01
CA TRP A 91 -3.73 -17.72 13.46
C TRP A 91 -3.07 -16.86 14.54
N ARG A 92 -3.83 -16.33 15.50
CA ARG A 92 -3.26 -15.65 16.70
C ARG A 92 -2.27 -16.53 17.46
N ASN A 93 -2.56 -17.82 17.60
CA ASN A 93 -1.66 -18.76 18.26
C ASN A 93 -0.43 -19.10 17.41
N ILE A 94 -0.56 -19.18 16.08
CA ILE A 94 0.57 -19.32 15.16
C ILE A 94 1.50 -18.10 15.28
N THR A 95 0.97 -16.89 15.09
CA THR A 95 1.73 -15.63 15.17
C THR A 95 2.45 -15.51 16.50
N LYS A 96 1.78 -15.82 17.61
CA LYS A 96 2.41 -15.80 18.94
C LYS A 96 3.63 -16.74 19.05
N LEU A 97 3.55 -17.95 18.50
CA LEU A 97 4.69 -18.89 18.50
C LEU A 97 5.84 -18.39 17.61
N LEU A 98 5.51 -17.75 16.48
CA LEU A 98 6.49 -17.12 15.61
C LEU A 98 7.17 -15.94 16.31
N ASP A 99 6.42 -15.09 17.01
CA ASP A 99 6.97 -13.97 17.77
C ASP A 99 7.86 -14.44 18.93
N GLU A 100 7.45 -15.45 19.70
CA GLU A 100 8.28 -16.05 20.75
C GLU A 100 9.60 -16.60 20.20
N GLU A 101 9.57 -17.21 19.01
CA GLU A 101 10.76 -17.73 18.34
C GLU A 101 11.62 -16.60 17.73
N THR A 102 10.99 -15.54 17.21
CA THR A 102 11.67 -14.33 16.73
C THR A 102 12.45 -13.69 17.88
N ILE A 103 11.79 -13.48 19.02
CA ILE A 103 12.42 -12.95 20.23
C ILE A 103 13.58 -13.84 20.71
N ARG A 104 13.42 -15.16 20.62
CA ARG A 104 14.49 -16.11 21.01
C ARG A 104 15.73 -15.98 20.12
N GLN A 105 15.56 -15.75 18.82
CA GLN A 105 16.66 -15.71 17.86
C GLN A 105 17.27 -14.31 17.70
N PHE A 106 16.44 -13.27 17.63
CA PHE A 106 16.84 -11.91 17.28
C PHE A 106 16.72 -10.90 18.43
N GLY A 107 15.98 -11.23 19.49
CA GLY A 107 15.78 -10.37 20.66
C GLY A 107 14.44 -9.63 20.65
N GLU A 108 14.17 -8.88 21.71
CA GLU A 108 12.95 -8.05 21.79
C GLU A 108 13.15 -6.76 20.99
N ASP A 109 12.12 -6.40 20.21
CA ASP A 109 12.07 -5.09 19.59
C ASP A 109 11.68 -4.05 20.66
N ASN A 110 12.47 -2.98 20.72
CA ASN A 110 12.26 -1.85 21.62
C ASN A 110 11.95 -0.56 20.86
N TYR A 111 11.58 -0.67 19.58
CA TYR A 111 11.18 0.47 18.77
C TYR A 111 9.98 1.18 19.40
N GLN A 112 10.13 2.50 19.52
CA GLN A 112 9.05 3.39 19.92
C GLN A 112 8.79 4.31 18.74
N GLU A 113 7.60 4.20 18.18
CA GLU A 113 7.15 5.10 17.13
C GLU A 113 6.94 6.51 17.72
N ASP A 114 7.52 7.51 17.06
CA ASP A 114 7.27 8.90 17.39
C ASP A 114 5.86 9.28 16.97
N LYS A 115 5.00 9.60 17.94
CA LYS A 115 3.65 10.05 17.64
C LYS A 115 3.67 11.51 17.16
N PRO A 116 2.98 11.84 16.07
CA PRO A 116 2.87 13.23 15.60
C PRO A 116 2.22 14.13 16.66
N ASP A 117 2.50 15.44 16.61
CA ASP A 117 1.88 16.41 17.54
C ASP A 117 0.35 16.43 17.30
N PRO A 118 -0.47 15.95 18.25
CA PRO A 118 -1.91 15.84 18.06
C PRO A 118 -2.62 17.20 17.94
N ASN A 119 -1.92 18.31 18.18
CA ASN A 119 -2.47 19.66 18.08
C ASN A 119 -2.21 20.33 16.72
N LEU A 120 -1.31 19.77 15.91
CA LEU A 120 -0.99 20.31 14.59
C LEU A 120 -2.15 20.01 13.63
N ASP A 121 -2.54 21.02 12.83
CA ASP A 121 -3.58 20.87 11.82
C ASP A 121 -3.46 22.01 10.80
N TYR A 122 -2.74 21.75 9.71
CA TYR A 122 -2.57 22.73 8.64
C TYR A 122 -3.84 22.93 7.80
N GLY A 123 -4.74 21.94 7.76
CA GLY A 123 -6.02 22.02 7.05
C GLY A 123 -6.96 23.10 7.59
N LYS A 124 -6.81 23.52 8.86
CA LYS A 124 -7.53 24.67 9.43
C LYS A 124 -7.30 25.98 8.67
N GLN A 125 -6.11 26.18 8.08
CA GLN A 125 -5.85 27.36 7.25
C GLN A 125 -6.65 27.31 5.94
N THR A 126 -6.74 26.14 5.30
CA THR A 126 -7.58 25.91 4.11
C THR A 126 -9.04 26.22 4.43
N MET A 127 -9.56 25.72 5.56
CA MET A 127 -10.92 26.04 6.02
C MET A 127 -11.15 27.53 6.24
N SER A 128 -10.18 28.23 6.85
CA SER A 128 -10.26 29.68 7.06
C SER A 128 -10.36 30.46 5.74
N ASN A 129 -9.58 30.07 4.74
CA ASN A 129 -9.57 30.70 3.41
C ASN A 129 -10.92 30.55 2.69
N LEU A 130 -11.57 29.40 2.81
CA LEU A 130 -12.86 29.12 2.18
C LEU A 130 -14.01 29.97 2.74
N LYS A 131 -13.87 30.51 3.97
CA LYS A 131 -14.92 31.29 4.65
C LYS A 131 -15.40 32.53 3.88
N LYS A 132 -14.53 33.10 3.04
CA LYS A 132 -14.87 34.26 2.21
C LYS A 132 -15.69 33.91 0.97
N THR A 133 -15.67 32.64 0.57
CA THR A 133 -16.32 32.15 -0.66
C THR A 133 -17.60 31.38 -0.35
N LEU A 134 -17.60 30.56 0.71
CA LEU A 134 -18.73 29.73 1.10
C LEU A 134 -19.81 30.53 1.85
N SER A 135 -21.06 30.09 1.71
CA SER A 135 -22.14 30.52 2.61
C SER A 135 -21.83 30.06 4.04
N GLY A 136 -22.30 30.81 5.05
CA GLY A 136 -22.08 30.41 6.45
C GLY A 136 -22.62 29.02 6.78
N ARG A 137 -23.72 28.60 6.12
CA ARG A 137 -24.30 27.26 6.27
C ARG A 137 -23.39 26.18 5.70
N ASP A 138 -22.92 26.36 4.47
CA ASP A 138 -22.05 25.36 3.82
C ASP A 138 -20.69 25.30 4.51
N TRP A 139 -20.13 26.44 4.93
CA TRP A 139 -18.87 26.49 5.68
C TRP A 139 -18.96 25.73 7.01
N ASN A 140 -20.04 25.94 7.78
CA ASN A 140 -20.25 25.23 9.04
C ASN A 140 -20.40 23.71 8.81
N LYS A 141 -21.16 23.29 7.79
CA LYS A 141 -21.33 21.87 7.48
C LYS A 141 -20.02 21.23 7.04
N LEU A 142 -19.25 21.92 6.19
CA LEU A 142 -17.93 21.47 5.75
C LEU A 142 -16.96 21.31 6.93
N ASN A 143 -16.94 22.29 7.85
CA ASN A 143 -16.11 22.21 9.05
C ASN A 143 -16.51 21.02 9.94
N SER A 144 -17.81 20.81 10.18
CA SER A 144 -18.27 19.66 10.97
C SER A 144 -17.87 18.33 10.35
N LEU A 145 -18.07 18.17 9.04
CA LEU A 145 -17.68 16.96 8.31
C LEU A 145 -16.18 16.65 8.47
N ARG A 146 -15.33 17.68 8.33
CA ARG A 146 -13.89 17.52 8.49
C ARG A 146 -13.49 17.12 9.92
N GLU A 147 -14.04 17.79 10.94
CA GLU A 147 -13.73 17.47 12.34
C GLU A 147 -14.22 16.07 12.72
N GLU A 148 -15.38 15.65 12.20
CA GLU A 148 -15.92 14.29 12.38
C GLU A 148 -15.00 13.24 11.74
N TYR A 149 -14.54 13.47 10.50
CA TYR A 149 -13.61 12.58 9.80
C TYR A 149 -12.28 12.40 10.54
N PHE A 150 -11.62 13.48 10.93
CA PHE A 150 -10.34 13.31 11.64
C PHE A 150 -10.53 12.71 13.02
N LYS A 151 -11.66 12.96 13.67
CA LYS A 151 -11.99 12.31 14.92
C LYS A 151 -12.23 10.80 14.72
N SER A 152 -12.87 10.35 13.64
CA SER A 152 -13.05 8.92 13.41
C SER A 152 -11.73 8.24 13.12
N VAL A 153 -10.86 8.83 12.28
CA VAL A 153 -9.51 8.33 12.02
C VAL A 153 -8.69 8.23 13.32
N GLU A 154 -8.66 9.28 14.14
CA GLU A 154 -7.90 9.30 15.41
C GLU A 154 -8.41 8.32 16.48
N ASN A 155 -9.67 7.89 16.39
CA ASN A 155 -10.26 6.94 17.34
C ASN A 155 -10.40 5.53 16.75
N GLU A 156 -9.88 5.28 15.54
CA GLU A 156 -10.05 4.03 14.80
C GLU A 156 -11.54 3.60 14.76
N ASP A 157 -12.43 4.57 14.52
CA ASP A 157 -13.88 4.38 14.56
C ASP A 157 -14.38 3.68 13.29
N GLU A 158 -14.37 2.36 13.30
CA GLU A 158 -14.84 1.49 12.22
C GLU A 158 -16.33 1.69 11.86
N GLU A 159 -17.13 2.36 12.71
CA GLU A 159 -18.55 2.65 12.42
C GLU A 159 -18.76 3.94 11.59
N TYR A 160 -17.70 4.69 11.25
CA TYR A 160 -17.80 5.93 10.48
C TYR A 160 -18.04 5.69 8.97
N ASP A 161 -19.31 5.55 8.59
CA ASP A 161 -19.78 5.23 7.22
C ASP A 161 -20.11 6.48 6.37
N VAL A 162 -19.30 7.53 6.44
CA VAL A 162 -19.50 8.73 5.60
C VAL A 162 -18.42 8.79 4.53
N ASP A 163 -18.84 8.75 3.25
CA ASP A 163 -18.01 9.14 2.11
C ASP A 163 -17.75 10.65 2.17
N ILE A 164 -16.77 11.01 3.00
CA ILE A 164 -16.37 12.36 3.32
C ILE A 164 -15.96 13.10 2.05
N ASN A 165 -15.26 12.42 1.15
CA ASN A 165 -14.74 13.00 -0.08
C ASN A 165 -15.90 13.46 -0.98
N LYS A 166 -16.90 12.61 -1.18
CA LYS A 166 -18.11 12.94 -1.96
C LYS A 166 -18.95 14.02 -1.32
N GLU A 167 -19.13 14.02 0.00
CA GLU A 167 -19.87 15.07 0.71
C GLU A 167 -19.16 16.43 0.60
N ILE A 168 -17.84 16.48 0.78
CA ILE A 168 -17.03 17.68 0.57
C ILE A 168 -17.17 18.17 -0.86
N LYS A 169 -16.97 17.29 -1.86
CA LYS A 169 -17.08 17.64 -3.28
C LYS A 169 -18.47 18.13 -3.65
N SER A 170 -19.53 17.55 -3.08
CA SER A 170 -20.93 17.99 -3.26
C SER A 170 -21.18 19.41 -2.74
N ILE A 171 -20.62 19.75 -1.57
CA ILE A 171 -20.72 21.11 -1.01
C ILE A 171 -19.94 22.11 -1.86
N ILE A 172 -18.68 21.81 -2.17
CA ILE A 172 -17.79 22.72 -2.89
C ILE A 172 -18.25 22.89 -4.34
N GLY A 173 -18.78 21.84 -4.98
CA GLY A 173 -19.26 21.86 -6.37
C GLY A 173 -20.38 22.87 -6.65
N LYS A 174 -21.07 23.37 -5.60
CA LYS A 174 -22.05 24.48 -5.72
C LYS A 174 -21.37 25.80 -6.14
N TYR A 175 -20.07 25.94 -5.92
CA TYR A 175 -19.30 27.17 -6.10
C TYR A 175 -18.40 27.06 -7.33
N LYS A 176 -18.90 27.48 -8.51
CA LYS A 176 -18.19 27.38 -9.81
C LYS A 176 -16.75 27.95 -9.88
N ARG A 177 -16.36 28.78 -8.91
CA ARG A 177 -15.01 29.37 -8.81
C ARG A 177 -14.00 28.43 -8.16
N LEU A 178 -14.49 27.45 -7.41
CA LEU A 178 -13.69 26.46 -6.72
C LEU A 178 -13.58 25.19 -7.57
N ASP A 179 -12.44 24.55 -7.45
CA ASP A 179 -12.18 23.20 -7.96
C ASP A 179 -12.40 22.23 -6.80
N ALA A 180 -13.49 21.45 -6.88
CA ALA A 180 -13.95 20.61 -5.77
C ALA A 180 -12.93 19.52 -5.41
N ASP A 181 -12.29 18.92 -6.41
CA ASP A 181 -11.28 17.89 -6.20
C ASP A 181 -10.05 18.48 -5.50
N ALA A 182 -9.54 19.61 -6.01
CA ALA A 182 -8.38 20.27 -5.42
C ALA A 182 -8.64 20.77 -3.99
N VAL A 183 -9.86 21.24 -3.69
CA VAL A 183 -10.24 21.61 -2.31
C VAL A 183 -10.28 20.38 -1.40
N ALA A 184 -10.85 19.26 -1.86
CA ALA A 184 -10.90 18.03 -1.07
C ALA A 184 -9.48 17.52 -0.74
N LEU A 185 -8.59 17.49 -1.74
CA LEU A 185 -7.18 17.10 -1.59
C LEU A 185 -6.40 17.97 -0.59
N ASN A 186 -6.79 19.24 -0.40
CA ASN A 186 -6.14 20.16 0.53
C ASN A 186 -6.79 20.19 1.93
N LEU A 187 -7.97 19.57 2.09
CA LEU A 187 -8.72 19.55 3.35
C LEU A 187 -8.58 18.22 4.09
N LEU A 188 -8.50 17.12 3.35
CA LEU A 188 -8.46 15.74 3.85
C LEU A 188 -7.05 15.16 3.95
N ASP A 189 -6.04 15.92 3.51
CA ASP A 189 -4.65 15.58 3.73
C ASP A 189 -4.33 15.44 5.22
N ASP A 190 -3.28 14.69 5.54
CA ASP A 190 -2.81 14.53 6.92
C ASP A 190 -2.66 15.91 7.59
N LYS A 191 -3.07 16.01 8.85
CA LYS A 191 -3.05 17.25 9.62
C LYS A 191 -1.64 17.86 9.75
N ASN A 192 -0.60 17.04 9.70
CA ASN A 192 0.80 17.41 9.74
C ASN A 192 1.33 17.85 8.37
N GLN A 193 0.60 17.58 7.29
CA GLN A 193 0.98 17.96 5.93
C GLN A 193 0.55 19.38 5.59
N LYS A 194 1.53 20.28 5.49
CA LYS A 194 1.28 21.66 5.11
C LYS A 194 1.21 21.80 3.60
N ASN A 195 -0.01 21.92 3.08
CA ASN A 195 -0.22 22.24 1.67
C ASN A 195 0.16 23.69 1.32
N ILE A 196 1.13 23.87 0.41
CA ILE A 196 1.69 25.19 0.04
C ILE A 196 1.19 25.63 -1.33
N GLY A 197 1.23 24.76 -2.33
CA GLY A 197 0.89 25.06 -3.72
C GLY A 197 0.24 23.90 -4.46
N MET A 198 -0.56 24.24 -5.47
CA MET A 198 -1.28 23.28 -6.29
C MET A 198 -1.13 23.66 -7.77
N PHE A 199 -0.89 22.67 -8.61
CA PHE A 199 -0.71 22.81 -10.05
C PHE A 199 -1.64 21.84 -10.77
N THR A 200 -2.17 22.26 -11.92
CA THR A 200 -2.86 21.38 -12.84
C THR A 200 -1.89 20.93 -13.91
N ILE A 201 -1.82 19.62 -14.17
CA ILE A 201 -1.00 19.06 -15.25
C ILE A 201 -1.78 19.17 -16.56
N THR A 202 -1.17 19.78 -17.56
CA THR A 202 -1.76 19.94 -18.90
C THR A 202 -1.53 18.69 -19.75
N SER A 203 -2.25 18.57 -20.87
CA SER A 203 -2.10 17.45 -21.82
C SER A 203 -0.72 17.35 -22.49
N ASP A 204 0.09 18.41 -22.41
CA ASP A 204 1.51 18.41 -22.83
C ASP A 204 2.48 18.30 -21.63
N PHE A 205 1.98 17.77 -20.51
CA PHE A 205 2.73 17.44 -19.29
C PHE A 205 3.48 18.62 -18.65
N ARG A 206 2.84 19.79 -18.65
CA ARG A 206 3.32 20.96 -17.90
C ARG A 206 2.46 21.14 -16.65
N ALA A 207 3.10 21.27 -15.49
CA ALA A 207 2.43 21.73 -14.29
C ALA A 207 2.16 23.25 -14.41
N VAL A 208 0.90 23.65 -14.34
CA VAL A 208 0.47 25.05 -14.40
C VAL A 208 -0.17 25.44 -13.07
N TYR A 209 0.40 26.45 -12.41
CA TYR A 209 -0.07 26.88 -11.10
C TYR A 209 -1.57 27.22 -11.09
N GLN A 210 -2.28 26.60 -10.15
CA GLN A 210 -3.68 26.88 -9.87
C GLN A 210 -3.76 27.89 -8.71
N ASP A 211 -4.33 29.07 -8.97
CA ASP A 211 -4.44 30.11 -7.95
C ASP A 211 -5.17 29.61 -6.69
N GLY A 212 -4.59 29.90 -5.51
CA GLY A 212 -5.09 29.45 -4.21
C GLY A 212 -6.58 29.72 -3.99
N SER A 213 -7.09 30.83 -4.55
CA SER A 213 -8.51 31.17 -4.51
C SER A 213 -9.46 30.15 -5.15
N LYS A 214 -8.94 29.19 -5.92
CA LYS A 214 -9.70 28.09 -6.54
C LYS A 214 -9.63 26.78 -5.75
N ASN A 215 -8.66 26.59 -4.87
CA ASN A 215 -8.39 25.31 -4.21
C ASN A 215 -8.29 25.41 -2.68
N GLY A 216 -8.61 26.58 -2.11
CA GLY A 216 -8.62 26.80 -0.67
C GLY A 216 -7.26 27.20 -0.09
N LEU A 217 -6.18 27.19 -0.87
CA LEU A 217 -4.87 27.64 -0.43
C LEU A 217 -4.71 29.17 -0.52
N ASN A 218 -3.60 29.67 0.00
CA ASN A 218 -3.21 31.06 -0.19
C ASN A 218 -2.75 31.30 -1.63
N SER A 219 -3.18 32.41 -2.23
CA SER A 219 -2.63 32.84 -3.53
C SER A 219 -1.17 33.24 -3.36
N LEU A 220 -0.29 32.64 -4.15
CA LEU A 220 1.15 32.87 -4.08
C LEU A 220 1.60 34.02 -4.99
N SER A 221 2.71 34.68 -4.66
CA SER A 221 3.40 35.60 -5.57
C SER A 221 4.07 34.87 -6.73
N TRP A 222 4.44 35.58 -7.79
CA TRP A 222 5.16 34.97 -8.93
C TRP A 222 6.47 34.29 -8.50
N LYS A 223 7.21 34.86 -7.54
CA LYS A 223 8.48 34.31 -7.05
C LYS A 223 8.27 32.97 -6.32
N GLU A 224 7.25 32.90 -5.46
CA GLU A 224 6.89 31.67 -4.75
C GLU A 224 6.43 30.58 -5.73
N ARG A 225 5.54 30.92 -6.67
CA ARG A 225 5.09 29.99 -7.72
C ARG A 225 6.27 29.41 -8.50
N LYS A 226 7.24 30.26 -8.88
CA LYS A 226 8.43 29.83 -9.61
C LYS A 226 9.28 28.87 -8.77
N LYS A 227 9.45 29.13 -7.47
CA LYS A 227 10.18 28.23 -6.58
C LYS A 227 9.49 26.86 -6.48
N LEU A 228 8.18 26.81 -6.26
CA LEU A 228 7.47 25.53 -6.16
C LEU A 228 7.43 24.76 -7.50
N GLN A 229 7.55 25.46 -8.63
CA GLN A 229 7.66 24.83 -9.95
C GLN A 229 8.94 24.00 -10.10
N GLU A 230 10.02 24.33 -9.36
CA GLU A 230 11.28 23.58 -9.36
C GLU A 230 11.07 22.14 -8.84
N SER A 231 10.09 21.90 -7.95
CA SER A 231 9.73 20.55 -7.51
C SER A 231 9.17 19.67 -8.64
N TRP A 232 8.40 20.26 -9.55
CA TRP A 232 7.91 19.53 -10.74
C TRP A 232 9.05 19.20 -11.70
N GLU A 233 10.02 20.10 -11.83
CA GLU A 233 11.22 19.86 -12.64
C GLU A 233 12.04 18.72 -12.03
N ALA A 234 12.28 18.73 -10.71
CA ALA A 234 12.97 17.66 -9.99
C ALA A 234 12.32 16.28 -10.22
N VAL A 235 11.00 16.17 -10.08
CA VAL A 235 10.27 14.92 -10.36
C VAL A 235 10.41 14.49 -11.82
N THR A 236 10.18 15.42 -12.76
CA THR A 236 10.21 15.10 -14.19
C THR A 236 11.61 14.99 -14.78
N ASP A 237 12.64 15.26 -13.98
CA ASP A 237 14.02 14.93 -14.26
C ASP A 237 14.37 13.48 -13.90
N ILE A 238 13.54 12.82 -13.09
CA ILE A 238 13.64 11.39 -12.75
C ILE A 238 12.68 10.57 -13.62
N ILE A 239 11.41 10.97 -13.66
CA ILE A 239 10.32 10.19 -14.28
C ILE A 239 9.98 10.69 -15.69
N PRO A 240 9.81 9.80 -16.68
CA PRO A 240 9.26 10.17 -17.99
C PRO A 240 7.90 10.87 -17.89
N LYS A 241 7.77 12.01 -18.57
CA LYS A 241 6.58 12.89 -18.44
C LYS A 241 5.27 12.22 -18.89
N ASP A 242 5.33 11.27 -19.81
CA ASP A 242 4.17 10.54 -20.33
C ASP A 242 3.50 9.64 -19.30
N LEU A 243 4.20 9.25 -18.23
CA LEU A 243 3.59 8.57 -17.09
C LEU A 243 2.57 9.43 -16.34
N PHE A 244 2.64 10.76 -16.48
CA PHE A 244 1.70 11.68 -15.85
C PHE A 244 0.39 11.87 -16.64
N VAL A 245 0.09 11.03 -17.63
CA VAL A 245 -1.11 11.16 -18.49
C VAL A 245 -2.43 11.05 -17.73
N HIS A 246 -2.46 10.34 -16.62
CA HIS A 246 -3.62 10.23 -15.73
C HIS A 246 -3.54 11.14 -14.50
N PHE A 247 -2.46 11.92 -14.36
CA PHE A 247 -2.32 12.86 -13.26
C PHE A 247 -2.96 14.19 -13.65
N LYS A 248 -3.94 14.63 -12.84
CA LYS A 248 -4.57 15.95 -12.99
C LYS A 248 -3.86 17.00 -12.16
N TYR A 249 -3.31 16.59 -11.01
CA TYR A 249 -2.73 17.50 -10.03
C TYR A 249 -1.28 17.15 -9.70
N PHE A 250 -0.49 18.21 -9.51
CA PHE A 250 0.79 18.15 -8.82
C PHE A 250 0.70 19.12 -7.63
N LYS A 251 0.88 18.62 -6.42
CA LYS A 251 0.76 19.36 -5.17
C LYS A 251 2.15 19.51 -4.55
N VAL A 252 2.40 20.67 -3.96
CA VAL A 252 3.63 20.94 -3.22
C VAL A 252 3.24 21.28 -1.80
N GLY A 253 3.65 20.42 -0.87
CA GLY A 253 3.24 20.41 0.52
C GLY A 253 3.96 19.29 1.25
N GLY A 254 4.06 19.42 2.57
CA GLY A 254 5.02 18.64 3.33
C GLY A 254 4.93 18.89 4.83
N ASP A 255 5.55 18.01 5.61
CA ASP A 255 5.64 18.07 7.07
C ASP A 255 6.98 18.65 7.57
N GLY A 256 7.96 18.87 6.68
CA GLY A 256 9.26 19.44 7.03
C GLY A 256 10.42 18.64 6.47
N GLU A 257 11.58 18.71 7.12
CA GLU A 257 12.66 17.81 6.75
C GLU A 257 12.47 16.47 7.47
N LEU A 258 12.74 15.36 6.77
CA LEU A 258 12.74 14.00 7.33
C LEU A 258 11.35 13.52 7.79
N GLY A 259 10.37 13.61 6.89
CA GLY A 259 9.03 13.06 7.05
C GLY A 259 8.53 12.43 5.75
N THR A 260 7.37 12.86 5.25
CA THR A 260 6.85 12.34 3.96
C THR A 260 7.44 13.12 2.78
N TYR A 261 8.37 12.49 2.05
CA TYR A 261 9.08 13.11 0.92
C TYR A 261 8.16 13.38 -0.28
N ALA A 262 7.31 12.40 -0.59
CA ALA A 262 6.33 12.45 -1.66
C ALA A 262 5.24 11.42 -1.38
N TYR A 263 4.08 11.59 -2.01
CA TYR A 263 3.05 10.54 -2.06
C TYR A 263 2.17 10.68 -3.30
N VAL A 264 1.52 9.59 -3.73
CA VAL A 264 0.45 9.64 -4.74
C VAL A 264 -0.89 9.17 -4.18
N ILE A 265 -1.97 9.82 -4.62
CA ILE A 265 -3.33 9.42 -4.24
C ILE A 265 -4.30 9.50 -5.42
N PRO A 266 -5.28 8.59 -5.48
CA PRO A 266 -6.38 8.70 -6.42
C PRO A 266 -7.25 9.92 -6.08
N VAL A 267 -7.65 10.65 -7.11
CA VAL A 267 -8.50 11.84 -7.00
C VAL A 267 -9.98 11.46 -7.07
N ASP A 268 -10.29 10.34 -7.72
CA ASP A 268 -11.63 9.76 -7.85
C ASP A 268 -11.70 8.38 -7.20
N ASP A 269 -12.93 7.92 -6.99
CA ASP A 269 -13.28 6.64 -6.37
C ASP A 269 -13.00 5.41 -7.26
N GLN A 270 -12.33 5.60 -8.40
CA GLN A 270 -12.06 4.55 -9.38
C GLN A 270 -10.59 4.49 -9.80
N GLY A 271 -9.72 5.31 -9.18
CA GLY A 271 -8.30 5.37 -9.51
C GLY A 271 -8.00 5.79 -10.95
N LYS A 272 -8.87 6.59 -11.61
CA LYS A 272 -8.69 7.03 -13.00
C LYS A 272 -7.88 8.31 -13.14
N VAL A 273 -7.91 9.14 -12.11
CA VAL A 273 -7.28 10.44 -12.03
C VAL A 273 -6.45 10.51 -10.76
N TRP A 274 -5.22 11.01 -10.86
CA TRP A 274 -4.25 10.97 -9.76
C TRP A 274 -3.68 12.35 -9.42
N CYS A 275 -3.20 12.45 -8.18
CA CYS A 275 -2.42 13.57 -7.67
C CYS A 275 -1.09 13.04 -7.13
N MET A 276 0.01 13.71 -7.47
CA MET A 276 1.30 13.52 -6.79
C MET A 276 1.57 14.73 -5.90
N THR A 277 1.99 14.48 -4.68
CA THR A 277 2.45 15.49 -3.72
C THR A 277 3.93 15.33 -3.47
N VAL A 278 4.65 16.44 -3.33
CA VAL A 278 6.09 16.45 -3.02
C VAL A 278 6.38 17.50 -1.94
N ASP A 279 7.16 17.11 -0.93
CA ASP A 279 7.77 18.02 0.02
C ASP A 279 9.04 18.65 -0.58
N PRO A 280 9.06 19.96 -0.85
CA PRO A 280 10.26 20.63 -1.35
C PRO A 280 11.41 20.68 -0.34
N ALA A 281 11.18 20.44 0.95
CA ALA A 281 12.22 20.40 1.99
C ALA A 281 13.11 19.17 1.86
N ASP A 282 12.57 18.07 1.33
CA ASP A 282 13.27 16.79 1.17
C ASP A 282 13.84 16.57 -0.23
N ILE A 283 13.75 17.57 -1.12
CA ILE A 283 14.50 17.58 -2.38
C ILE A 283 15.96 17.93 -2.10
N LYS A 284 16.72 16.93 -1.66
CA LYS A 284 18.13 17.01 -1.28
C LYS A 284 18.99 16.12 -2.18
N ASP A 285 20.30 16.34 -2.14
CA ASP A 285 21.30 15.56 -2.87
C ASP A 285 21.82 14.37 -2.03
N ASP A 286 20.98 13.82 -1.16
CA ASP A 286 21.26 12.62 -0.34
C ASP A 286 20.92 11.31 -1.06
N GLY A 287 20.28 11.40 -2.22
CA GLY A 287 19.93 10.28 -3.06
C GLY A 287 18.67 9.52 -2.64
N LEU A 288 17.93 10.00 -1.63
CA LEU A 288 16.66 9.42 -1.17
C LEU A 288 15.47 9.93 -1.99
N PHE A 289 15.44 11.22 -2.34
CA PHE A 289 14.33 11.79 -3.12
C PHE A 289 14.04 11.05 -4.44
N PRO A 290 15.04 10.67 -5.26
CA PRO A 290 14.78 9.88 -6.47
C PRO A 290 14.19 8.50 -6.20
N TYR A 291 14.58 7.90 -5.07
CA TYR A 291 14.05 6.62 -4.63
C TYR A 291 12.56 6.74 -4.30
N THR A 292 12.19 7.70 -3.46
CA THR A 292 10.77 7.96 -3.12
C THR A 292 9.94 8.28 -4.37
N VAL A 293 10.42 9.13 -5.29
CA VAL A 293 9.64 9.48 -6.48
C VAL A 293 9.36 8.26 -7.38
N VAL A 294 10.29 7.31 -7.49
CA VAL A 294 10.07 6.06 -8.25
C VAL A 294 9.14 5.11 -7.50
N HIS A 295 9.27 5.03 -6.18
CA HIS A 295 8.35 4.30 -5.30
C HIS A 295 6.91 4.80 -5.51
N GLU A 296 6.68 6.11 -5.40
CA GLU A 296 5.36 6.71 -5.60
C GLU A 296 4.79 6.51 -7.00
N MET A 297 5.65 6.57 -8.02
CA MET A 297 5.20 6.26 -9.37
C MET A 297 4.81 4.78 -9.52
N CYS A 298 5.41 3.88 -8.75
CA CYS A 298 5.05 2.47 -8.73
C CYS A 298 3.64 2.26 -8.15
N HIS A 299 3.30 2.93 -7.05
CA HIS A 299 1.93 2.95 -6.51
C HIS A 299 0.90 3.31 -7.58
N TYR A 300 1.12 4.37 -8.36
CA TYR A 300 0.24 4.68 -9.49
C TYR A 300 0.19 3.53 -10.53
N LEU A 301 1.32 2.95 -10.89
CA LEU A 301 1.40 1.88 -11.89
C LEU A 301 0.66 0.61 -11.48
N THR A 302 0.56 0.34 -10.17
CA THR A 302 0.00 -0.90 -9.60
C THR A 302 -1.35 -0.74 -8.92
N LEU A 303 -1.80 0.50 -8.68
CA LEU A 303 -3.09 0.80 -8.04
C LEU A 303 -4.05 1.60 -8.93
N ASN A 304 -3.71 1.92 -10.18
CA ASN A 304 -4.67 2.57 -11.10
C ASN A 304 -5.86 1.68 -11.49
N GLU A 305 -6.82 2.25 -12.22
CA GLU A 305 -8.08 1.62 -12.61
C GLU A 305 -7.93 0.34 -13.45
N LYS A 306 -6.75 0.05 -13.99
CA LYS A 306 -6.48 -1.18 -14.76
C LYS A 306 -5.93 -2.31 -13.87
N GLN A 307 -5.49 -1.99 -12.67
CA GLN A 307 -4.82 -2.92 -11.76
C GLN A 307 -5.70 -3.33 -10.59
N VAL A 308 -6.52 -2.42 -10.08
CA VAL A 308 -7.42 -2.69 -8.96
C VAL A 308 -8.85 -2.27 -9.27
N ASP A 309 -9.79 -2.82 -8.51
CA ASP A 309 -11.15 -2.32 -8.39
C ASP A 309 -11.28 -1.67 -7.02
N TYR A 310 -11.42 -0.34 -7.00
CA TYR A 310 -11.71 0.41 -5.79
C TYR A 310 -13.12 0.10 -5.32
N TYR A 311 -13.25 -0.03 -4.02
CA TYR A 311 -14.53 -0.33 -3.42
C TYR A 311 -15.45 0.89 -3.39
N SER A 312 -16.73 0.60 -3.50
CA SER A 312 -17.79 1.49 -3.02
C SER A 312 -18.37 0.85 -1.76
N ASP A 313 -19.08 1.61 -0.93
CA ASP A 313 -19.69 1.27 0.37
C ASP A 313 -20.56 -0.02 0.44
N ASN A 314 -20.57 -0.90 -0.57
CA ASN A 314 -21.43 -2.07 -0.71
C ASN A 314 -20.67 -3.41 -0.83
N VAL A 315 -19.44 -3.51 -0.33
CA VAL A 315 -18.68 -4.77 -0.33
C VAL A 315 -19.13 -5.61 0.85
N THR A 316 -19.69 -6.78 0.58
CA THR A 316 -20.14 -7.69 1.64
C THR A 316 -19.04 -8.64 2.14
N ALA A 317 -17.99 -8.87 1.33
CA ALA A 317 -16.80 -9.65 1.69
C ALA A 317 -15.69 -9.43 0.65
N TYR A 318 -14.44 -9.54 1.09
CA TYR A 318 -13.27 -9.57 0.22
C TYR A 318 -13.23 -10.88 -0.60
N PRO A 319 -12.86 -10.84 -1.89
CA PRO A 319 -12.71 -12.05 -2.68
C PRO A 319 -11.51 -12.86 -2.20
N ALA A 320 -11.72 -14.10 -1.76
CA ALA A 320 -10.64 -14.94 -1.21
C ALA A 320 -9.55 -15.33 -2.19
N ASP A 321 -9.83 -15.27 -3.50
CA ASP A 321 -8.88 -15.62 -4.55
C ASP A 321 -8.02 -14.44 -5.00
N ARG A 322 -8.29 -13.22 -4.49
CA ARG A 322 -7.57 -12.01 -4.90
C ARG A 322 -7.06 -11.22 -3.71
N TYR A 323 -5.89 -10.63 -3.87
CA TYR A 323 -5.35 -9.69 -2.89
C TYR A 323 -6.30 -8.52 -2.72
N SER A 324 -6.52 -8.17 -1.48
CA SER A 324 -7.33 -7.02 -1.11
C SER A 324 -6.53 -6.13 -0.18
N ASP A 325 -6.63 -4.85 -0.48
CA ASP A 325 -6.10 -3.76 0.31
C ASP A 325 -7.28 -3.02 0.98
N TRP A 326 -6.98 -2.04 1.83
CA TRP A 326 -7.97 -1.32 2.65
C TRP A 326 -9.14 -0.76 1.82
N GLU A 327 -8.85 -0.23 0.63
CA GLU A 327 -9.83 0.44 -0.22
C GLU A 327 -10.06 -0.24 -1.58
N CYS A 328 -9.35 -1.33 -1.88
CA CYS A 328 -9.42 -1.92 -3.22
C CYS A 328 -9.12 -3.43 -3.27
N VAL A 329 -9.44 -4.04 -4.42
CA VAL A 329 -9.03 -5.41 -4.74
C VAL A 329 -8.17 -5.42 -5.98
N ALA A 330 -7.07 -6.16 -5.94
CA ALA A 330 -6.31 -6.50 -7.11
C ALA A 330 -7.17 -7.20 -8.18
N LYS A 331 -6.97 -6.85 -9.45
CA LYS A 331 -7.53 -7.59 -10.59
C LYS A 331 -6.73 -8.85 -10.83
N GLU A 332 -7.39 -9.90 -11.32
CA GLU A 332 -6.76 -11.21 -11.57
C GLU A 332 -5.45 -11.15 -12.36
N ASN A 333 -5.35 -10.23 -13.34
CA ASN A 333 -4.19 -10.09 -14.20
C ASN A 333 -3.35 -8.85 -13.87
N SER A 334 -3.45 -8.32 -12.64
CA SER A 334 -2.68 -7.16 -12.20
C SER A 334 -1.29 -7.56 -11.72
N TYR A 335 -0.38 -6.57 -11.69
CA TYR A 335 0.93 -6.75 -11.08
C TYR A 335 0.81 -7.07 -9.60
N LEU A 336 -0.08 -6.37 -8.89
CA LEU A 336 -0.29 -6.55 -7.45
C LEU A 336 -0.78 -7.96 -7.12
N GLN A 337 -1.74 -8.51 -7.87
CA GLN A 337 -2.21 -9.88 -7.69
C GLN A 337 -1.07 -10.89 -7.91
N SER A 338 -0.33 -10.73 -9.02
CA SER A 338 0.76 -11.64 -9.37
C SER A 338 1.91 -11.57 -8.36
N PHE A 339 2.15 -10.40 -7.77
CA PHE A 339 3.15 -10.17 -6.74
C PHE A 339 2.70 -10.81 -5.42
N TYR A 340 1.46 -10.55 -5.00
CA TYR A 340 0.86 -11.19 -3.82
C TYR A 340 0.93 -12.71 -3.89
N GLU A 341 0.48 -13.32 -5.00
CA GLU A 341 0.48 -14.77 -5.17
C GLU A 341 1.86 -15.39 -5.04
N LYS A 342 2.88 -14.67 -5.52
CA LYS A 342 4.25 -15.16 -5.56
C LYS A 342 5.02 -14.95 -4.26
N PHE A 343 4.76 -13.84 -3.56
CA PHE A 343 5.60 -13.41 -2.44
C PHE A 343 4.86 -13.33 -1.11
N TRP A 344 3.56 -13.06 -1.06
CA TRP A 344 2.84 -12.78 0.20
C TRP A 344 1.85 -13.86 0.62
N LYS A 345 1.24 -14.57 -0.33
CA LYS A 345 0.10 -15.48 -0.06
C LYS A 345 0.34 -16.49 1.05
N SER A 346 1.56 -17.00 1.21
CA SER A 346 1.91 -17.98 2.24
C SER A 346 2.03 -17.41 3.66
N MET A 347 2.22 -16.09 3.79
CA MET A 347 2.43 -15.40 5.07
C MET A 347 1.35 -14.36 5.41
N ILE A 348 0.42 -14.08 4.48
CA ILE A 348 -0.57 -13.00 4.64
C ILE A 348 -1.43 -13.13 5.91
N ASN A 349 -1.78 -14.33 6.35
CA ASN A 349 -2.61 -14.50 7.54
C ASN A 349 -1.82 -14.26 8.83
N ASP A 350 -0.51 -14.49 8.83
CA ASP A 350 0.37 -14.12 9.95
C ASP A 350 0.49 -12.60 10.03
N TRP A 351 0.78 -11.93 8.91
CA TRP A 351 0.79 -10.47 8.82
C TRP A 351 -0.55 -9.86 9.24
N ALA A 352 -1.68 -10.33 8.68
CA ALA A 352 -3.01 -9.78 8.94
C ALA A 352 -3.52 -10.01 10.37
N THR A 353 -2.90 -10.94 11.12
CA THR A 353 -3.24 -11.16 12.53
C THR A 353 -2.89 -9.95 13.39
N ASN A 354 -1.79 -9.27 13.05
CA ASN A 354 -1.36 -8.02 13.67
C ASN A 354 -0.45 -7.26 12.68
N PRO A 355 -1.00 -6.38 11.82
CA PRO A 355 -0.21 -5.61 10.85
C PRO A 355 0.88 -4.74 11.49
N ASP A 356 0.67 -4.30 12.74
CA ASP A 356 1.63 -3.51 13.52
C ASP A 356 2.61 -4.40 14.31
N ASN A 357 2.72 -5.68 13.98
CA ASN A 357 3.63 -6.60 14.67
C ASN A 357 5.09 -6.25 14.35
N PRO A 358 5.88 -5.75 15.31
CA PRO A 358 7.28 -5.38 15.07
C PRO A 358 8.16 -6.56 14.64
N TYR A 359 7.77 -7.77 15.03
CA TYR A 359 8.55 -8.98 14.80
C TYR A 359 8.36 -9.57 13.40
N PHE A 360 7.38 -9.09 12.62
CA PHE A 360 7.11 -9.64 11.29
C PHE A 360 8.29 -9.40 10.35
N TYR A 361 8.81 -8.18 10.31
CA TYR A 361 9.98 -7.87 9.51
C TYR A 361 11.21 -8.69 9.92
N ASP A 362 11.48 -8.80 11.23
CA ASP A 362 12.67 -9.48 11.73
C ASP A 362 12.77 -10.94 11.28
N ARG A 363 11.64 -11.67 11.26
CA ARG A 363 11.60 -13.06 10.78
C ARG A 363 11.56 -13.19 9.26
N HIS A 364 11.37 -12.10 8.51
CA HIS A 364 11.32 -12.09 7.05
C HIS A 364 12.35 -11.13 6.43
N LYS A 365 13.40 -10.73 7.17
CA LYS A 365 14.34 -9.69 6.76
C LYS A 365 15.05 -10.03 5.45
N SER A 366 15.32 -11.30 5.18
CA SER A 366 15.91 -11.73 3.92
C SER A 366 14.96 -11.63 2.72
N GLU A 367 13.66 -11.52 2.94
CA GLU A 367 12.62 -11.48 1.91
C GLU A 367 12.27 -10.06 1.47
N PHE A 368 12.42 -9.06 2.34
CA PHE A 368 12.06 -7.65 2.11
C PHE A 368 13.27 -6.77 1.81
N VAL A 369 13.12 -5.80 0.91
CA VAL A 369 14.23 -4.89 0.53
C VAL A 369 14.51 -3.82 1.60
N THR A 370 13.53 -3.52 2.44
CA THR A 370 13.56 -2.57 3.57
C THR A 370 12.60 -3.02 4.65
N GLY A 371 12.70 -2.43 5.86
CA GLY A 371 11.67 -2.60 6.89
C GLY A 371 10.30 -2.11 6.42
N TYR A 372 10.29 -0.96 5.73
CA TYR A 372 9.07 -0.36 5.17
C TYR A 372 8.38 -1.27 4.15
N ALA A 373 9.13 -2.03 3.33
CA ALA A 373 8.55 -2.99 2.40
C ALA A 373 7.72 -4.10 3.07
N SER A 374 7.87 -4.33 4.38
CA SER A 374 7.12 -5.37 5.09
C SER A 374 5.77 -4.88 5.66
N THR A 375 5.47 -3.58 5.56
CA THR A 375 4.25 -3.01 6.14
C THR A 375 3.01 -3.48 5.40
N GLU A 376 3.06 -3.67 4.09
CA GLU A 376 1.97 -4.21 3.26
C GLU A 376 2.48 -4.67 1.88
N CYS A 377 1.66 -5.45 1.17
CA CYS A 377 2.04 -6.01 -0.14
C CYS A 377 2.19 -4.94 -1.23
N ALA A 378 1.42 -3.84 -1.18
CA ALA A 378 1.55 -2.76 -2.14
C ALA A 378 2.84 -1.96 -1.91
N GLU A 379 3.18 -1.65 -0.65
CA GLU A 379 4.50 -1.08 -0.29
C GLU A 379 5.66 -1.99 -0.70
N ASP A 380 5.59 -3.30 -0.46
CA ASP A 380 6.64 -4.23 -0.89
C ASP A 380 6.87 -4.18 -2.40
N LEU A 381 5.78 -4.13 -3.17
CA LEU A 381 5.87 -4.03 -4.63
C LEU A 381 6.55 -2.72 -5.03
N ALA A 382 6.13 -1.59 -4.46
CA ALA A 382 6.68 -0.27 -4.75
C ALA A 382 8.18 -0.16 -4.38
N GLU A 383 8.53 -0.56 -3.15
CA GLU A 383 9.91 -0.63 -2.66
C GLU A 383 10.77 -1.56 -3.52
N SER A 384 10.28 -2.77 -3.80
CA SER A 384 11.01 -3.74 -4.60
C SER A 384 11.21 -3.28 -6.05
N PHE A 385 10.26 -2.54 -6.63
CA PHE A 385 10.43 -1.96 -7.95
C PHE A 385 11.50 -0.86 -7.93
N CYS A 386 11.49 -0.01 -6.91
CA CYS A 386 12.47 1.04 -6.76
C CYS A 386 13.89 0.46 -6.57
N ALA A 387 14.02 -0.53 -5.69
CA ALA A 387 15.24 -1.31 -5.51
C ALA A 387 15.68 -1.99 -6.81
N TYR A 388 14.76 -2.59 -7.56
CA TYR A 388 15.05 -3.16 -8.88
C TYR A 388 15.58 -2.10 -9.86
N VAL A 389 15.06 -0.87 -9.84
CA VAL A 389 15.52 0.21 -10.71
C VAL A 389 16.95 0.64 -10.36
N PHE A 390 17.22 0.88 -9.07
CA PHE A 390 18.43 1.58 -8.63
C PHE A 390 19.55 0.72 -8.06
N LEU A 391 19.23 -0.41 -7.40
CA LEU A 391 20.27 -1.27 -6.85
C LEU A 391 21.06 -1.98 -7.94
N LYS A 392 22.35 -2.14 -7.67
CA LYS A 392 23.26 -2.89 -8.56
C LYS A 392 22.98 -4.40 -8.50
N SER A 393 22.57 -4.91 -7.35
CA SER A 393 22.32 -6.32 -7.08
C SER A 393 21.40 -6.46 -5.88
N ALA A 394 20.59 -7.52 -5.86
CA ALA A 394 19.88 -7.96 -4.67
C ALA A 394 20.86 -8.50 -3.62
N ALA A 395 20.53 -8.33 -2.33
CA ALA A 395 21.34 -8.87 -1.24
C ALA A 395 21.08 -10.37 -1.02
N THR A 396 19.85 -10.83 -1.29
CA THR A 396 19.41 -12.21 -1.04
C THR A 396 18.78 -12.84 -2.29
N PRO A 397 18.66 -14.18 -2.35
CA PRO A 397 17.91 -14.85 -3.40
C PRO A 397 16.42 -14.47 -3.45
N ALA A 398 15.79 -14.19 -2.30
CA ALA A 398 14.38 -13.79 -2.24
C ALA A 398 14.17 -12.39 -2.85
N MET A 399 15.02 -11.42 -2.49
CA MET A 399 15.04 -10.11 -3.15
C MET A 399 15.34 -10.21 -4.65
N GLN A 400 16.27 -11.10 -5.06
CA GLN A 400 16.55 -11.33 -6.48
C GLN A 400 15.31 -11.87 -7.22
N ALA A 401 14.52 -12.74 -6.59
CA ALA A 401 13.29 -13.26 -7.19
C ALA A 401 12.23 -12.16 -7.44
N LYS A 402 12.22 -11.09 -6.63
CA LYS A 402 11.42 -9.87 -6.85
C LYS A 402 11.97 -9.05 -8.01
N PHE A 403 13.29 -8.93 -8.15
CA PHE A 403 13.89 -8.27 -9.32
C PHE A 403 13.60 -9.02 -10.62
N ASP A 404 13.65 -10.35 -10.57
CA ASP A 404 13.31 -11.24 -11.70
C ASP A 404 11.83 -11.16 -12.06
N PHE A 405 10.95 -10.89 -11.09
CA PHE A 405 9.53 -10.64 -11.35
C PHE A 405 9.33 -9.44 -12.28
N PHE A 406 9.96 -8.29 -11.99
CA PHE A 406 9.88 -7.10 -12.85
C PHE A 406 10.53 -7.33 -14.22
N ASP A 407 11.60 -8.11 -14.27
CA ASP A 407 12.26 -8.50 -15.52
C ASP A 407 11.35 -9.36 -16.44
N GLY A 408 10.32 -10.00 -15.87
CA GLY A 408 9.27 -10.71 -16.59
C GLY A 408 8.30 -9.82 -17.38
N TYR A 409 8.29 -8.50 -17.11
CA TYR A 409 7.41 -7.53 -17.75
C TYR A 409 8.22 -6.57 -18.65
N PRO A 410 8.19 -6.75 -19.99
CA PRO A 410 9.00 -5.96 -20.92
C PRO A 410 8.80 -4.44 -20.79
N GLU A 411 7.60 -4.00 -20.46
CA GLU A 411 7.24 -2.61 -20.23
C GLU A 411 7.89 -2.03 -18.97
N LEU A 412 7.94 -2.79 -17.86
CA LEU A 412 8.61 -2.35 -16.62
C LEU A 412 10.13 -2.32 -16.79
N LYS A 413 10.69 -3.30 -17.52
CA LYS A 413 12.11 -3.30 -17.91
C LYS A 413 12.48 -2.13 -18.83
N LYS A 414 11.58 -1.72 -19.72
CA LYS A 414 11.73 -0.53 -20.55
C LYS A 414 11.68 0.73 -19.69
N LEU A 415 10.71 0.82 -18.79
CA LEU A 415 10.58 1.96 -17.87
C LEU A 415 11.82 2.14 -16.99
N LYS A 416 12.36 1.06 -16.39
CA LYS A 416 13.63 1.10 -15.65
C LYS A 416 14.75 1.77 -16.46
N LYS A 417 14.91 1.39 -17.74
CA LYS A 417 15.94 1.98 -18.61
C LYS A 417 15.70 3.47 -18.87
N GLU A 418 14.44 3.87 -19.05
CA GLU A 418 14.07 5.26 -19.28
C GLU A 418 14.35 6.12 -18.05
N ILE A 419 14.01 5.64 -16.85
CA ILE A 419 14.36 6.30 -15.57
C ILE A 419 15.88 6.43 -15.43
N LEU A 420 16.64 5.34 -15.63
CA LEU A 420 18.11 5.38 -15.52
C LEU A 420 18.77 6.32 -16.54
N VAL A 421 18.23 6.42 -17.75
CA VAL A 421 18.70 7.39 -18.75
C VAL A 421 18.47 8.82 -18.26
N LYS A 422 17.27 9.12 -17.74
CA LYS A 422 16.94 10.46 -17.22
C LYS A 422 17.80 10.85 -16.03
N VAL A 423 17.92 9.98 -15.03
CA VAL A 423 18.79 10.17 -13.86
C VAL A 423 20.22 10.48 -14.29
N LYS A 424 20.75 9.73 -15.27
CA LYS A 424 22.09 9.96 -15.82
C LYS A 424 22.22 11.28 -16.58
N GLU A 425 21.28 11.58 -17.48
CA GLU A 425 21.31 12.81 -18.30
C GLU A 425 21.21 14.08 -17.45
N ASN A 426 20.46 14.00 -16.35
CA ASN A 426 20.25 15.10 -15.42
C ASN A 426 21.27 15.13 -14.25
N ASN A 427 22.23 14.22 -14.21
CA ASN A 427 23.26 14.10 -13.16
C ASN A 427 22.67 13.99 -11.74
N ILE A 428 21.62 13.20 -11.58
CA ILE A 428 20.94 12.98 -10.29
C ILE A 428 21.70 11.92 -9.50
N TYR A 429 22.09 12.24 -8.26
CA TYR A 429 22.64 11.26 -7.34
C TYR A 429 21.53 10.35 -6.82
N VAL A 430 21.81 9.06 -6.74
CA VAL A 430 20.91 8.05 -6.15
C VAL A 430 21.71 7.29 -5.12
N ASN A 431 21.15 7.12 -3.92
CA ASN A 431 21.83 6.41 -2.86
C ASN A 431 22.03 4.93 -3.28
N PRO A 432 23.26 4.41 -3.31
CA PRO A 432 23.50 3.00 -3.65
C PRO A 432 23.04 2.01 -2.57
N GLU A 433 22.70 2.50 -1.38
CA GLU A 433 22.21 1.74 -0.23
C GLU A 433 20.82 2.27 0.12
N ILE A 434 19.82 1.38 0.24
CA ILE A 434 18.44 1.79 0.50
C ILE A 434 18.19 1.96 2.00
N GLU A 435 18.89 1.20 2.85
CA GLU A 435 19.04 1.45 4.28
C GLU A 435 20.41 0.87 4.74
N PRO A 436 21.27 1.63 5.43
CA PRO A 436 22.34 1.02 6.22
C PRO A 436 21.74 0.34 7.46
N GLU A 437 22.34 -0.78 7.87
CA GLU A 437 21.97 -1.57 9.05
C GLU A 437 21.66 -0.70 10.28
N ASP A 438 20.55 -1.03 10.95
CA ASP A 438 20.28 -0.77 12.36
C ASP A 438 20.20 0.70 12.80
N GLY A 439 19.26 1.47 12.25
CA GLY A 439 18.76 2.69 12.91
C GLY A 439 19.77 3.80 13.23
N GLU A 440 21.02 3.69 12.75
CA GLU A 440 22.01 4.76 12.77
C GLU A 440 22.02 5.50 11.43
N ILE A 441 20.87 6.04 11.03
CA ILE A 441 20.88 7.17 10.10
C ILE A 441 20.90 8.43 10.98
N PHE A 442 21.86 9.31 10.70
CA PHE A 442 22.23 10.55 11.42
C PHE A 442 23.30 10.42 12.53
N GLY A 443 24.41 9.75 12.21
CA GLY A 443 25.72 10.03 12.81
C GLY A 443 26.60 10.79 11.82
N ASP A 444 27.03 12.01 12.17
CA ASP A 444 27.88 12.90 11.37
C ASP A 444 29.01 12.18 10.60
N ALA A 445 29.03 12.28 9.27
CA ALA A 445 30.24 12.00 8.49
C ALA A 445 30.32 12.73 7.14
N ALA A 446 31.04 13.87 7.21
CA ALA A 446 31.98 14.47 6.22
C ALA A 446 31.48 15.08 4.91
#